data_AF-A0A937WH61-F1
#
_entry.id   AF-A0A937WH61-F1
#
_cell.length_a   1.000
_cell.length_b   1.000
_cell.length_c   1.000
_cell.angle_alpha   90.00
_cell.angle_beta   90.00
_cell.angle_gamma   90.00
#
_symmetry.space_group_name_H-M   'P 1'
#
loop_
_entity.id
_entity.type
_entity.pdbx_description
1 polymer ?
#
loop_
_entity_poly.entity_id
_entity_poly.type
_entity_poly.pdbx_seq_one_letter_code
_entity_poly.pdbx_strand_id
1 'polypeptide(L)'
;MLAIRGIYDGKRIEPLEDIPFKGRMNVIITFIEEPVAETKPEFEVDPIKALRGCAKGSNLTEKLLSSRREDLELEAAKWKRI
;
A
#
# COMPACT_ATOMS: atom_id res chain seq x y z
N MET A 1 20.75 -12.13 -24.82
CA MET A 1 19.40 -12.48 -25.30
C MET A 1 18.80 -11.22 -25.88
N LEU A 2 18.44 -11.22 -27.17
CA LEU A 2 17.80 -10.06 -27.81
C LEU A 2 16.28 -10.22 -27.66
N ALA A 3 15.62 -9.20 -27.14
CA ALA A 3 14.16 -9.15 -27.05
C ALA A 3 13.67 -8.06 -28.01
N ILE A 4 12.73 -8.41 -28.88
CA ILE A 4 12.12 -7.49 -29.84
C ILE A 4 10.66 -7.34 -29.44
N ARG A 5 10.22 -6.10 -29.25
CA ARG A 5 8.83 -5.81 -28.91
C ARG A 5 7.98 -5.82 -30.18
N GLY A 6 6.75 -6.29 -30.05
CA GLY A 6 5.80 -6.33 -31.15
C GLY A 6 4.37 -6.26 -30.66
N ILE A 7 3.46 -5.95 -31.56
CA ILE A 7 2.02 -5.97 -31.31
C ILE A 7 1.49 -7.30 -31.84
N TYR A 8 0.68 -7.99 -31.03
CA TYR A 8 -0.02 -9.20 -31.43
C TYR A 8 -1.49 -8.88 -31.70
N ASP A 9 -1.94 -9.10 -32.94
CA ASP A 9 -3.31 -8.85 -33.39
C ASP A 9 -4.24 -10.08 -33.27
N GLY A 10 -3.78 -11.15 -32.59
CA GLY A 10 -4.47 -12.44 -32.52
C GLY A 10 -4.08 -13.43 -33.63
N LYS A 11 -3.30 -13.01 -34.63
CA LYS A 11 -2.88 -13.87 -35.75
C LYS A 11 -1.39 -13.73 -36.08
N ARG A 12 -0.84 -12.54 -35.99
CA ARG A 12 0.53 -12.18 -36.37
C ARG A 12 1.13 -11.26 -35.32
N ILE A 13 2.46 -11.31 -35.22
CA ILE A 13 3.24 -10.40 -34.40
C ILE A 13 3.91 -9.42 -35.35
N GLU A 14 3.55 -8.14 -35.24
CA GLU A 14 4.19 -7.06 -35.97
C GLU A 14 5.29 -6.46 -35.08
N PRO A 15 6.57 -6.55 -35.49
CA PRO A 15 7.65 -5.99 -34.71
C PRO A 15 7.57 -4.46 -34.73
N LEU A 16 7.80 -3.83 -33.58
CA LEU A 16 7.84 -2.37 -33.45
C LEU A 16 9.20 -1.78 -33.87
N GLU A 17 10.21 -2.63 -33.99
CA GLU A 17 11.59 -2.27 -34.30
C GLU A 17 12.12 -3.18 -35.41
N ASP A 18 13.13 -2.71 -36.15
CA ASP A 18 13.77 -3.50 -37.19
C ASP A 18 14.46 -4.74 -36.60
N ILE A 19 14.13 -5.91 -37.17
CA ILE A 19 14.78 -7.16 -36.81
C ILE A 19 16.14 -7.22 -37.53
N PRO A 20 17.27 -7.29 -36.81
CA PRO A 20 18.61 -7.24 -37.43
C PRO A 20 18.98 -8.52 -38.22
N PHE A 21 18.05 -9.46 -38.36
CA PHE A 21 18.24 -10.75 -39.00
C PHE A 21 17.36 -10.85 -40.25
N LYS A 22 17.97 -11.24 -41.39
CA LYS A 22 17.30 -11.33 -42.69
C LYS A 22 16.94 -12.77 -43.10
N GLY A 23 16.90 -13.72 -42.15
CA GLY A 23 16.67 -15.15 -42.41
C GLY A 23 15.64 -15.78 -41.48
N ARG A 24 15.23 -17.02 -41.78
CA ARG A 24 14.34 -17.80 -40.89
C ARG A 24 15.12 -18.26 -39.66
N MET A 25 14.53 -18.06 -38.50
CA MET A 25 15.13 -18.36 -37.20
C MET A 25 14.04 -18.89 -36.26
N ASN A 26 14.41 -19.80 -35.36
CA ASN A 26 13.54 -20.23 -34.27
C ASN A 26 13.52 -19.15 -33.19
N VAL A 27 12.33 -18.76 -32.74
CA VAL A 27 12.13 -17.71 -31.73
C VAL A 27 11.24 -18.21 -30.60
N ILE A 28 11.40 -17.60 -29.42
CA ILE A 28 10.51 -17.78 -28.27
C ILE A 28 9.66 -16.51 -28.18
N ILE A 29 8.35 -16.70 -28.17
CA ILE A 29 7.38 -15.60 -28.03
C ILE A 29 6.90 -15.59 -26.60
N THR A 30 7.10 -14.47 -25.92
CA THR A 30 6.58 -14.25 -24.56
C THR A 30 5.53 -13.15 -24.63
N PHE A 31 4.29 -13.48 -24.28
CA PHE A 31 3.24 -12.50 -24.09
C PHE A 31 3.42 -11.83 -22.73
N ILE A 32 3.54 -10.51 -22.74
CA ILE A 32 3.54 -9.73 -21.51
C ILE A 32 2.08 -9.57 -21.15
N GLU A 33 1.60 -10.31 -20.16
CA GLU A 33 0.39 -9.93 -19.45
C GLU A 33 0.71 -8.59 -18.78
N GLU A 34 0.20 -7.48 -19.33
CA GLU A 34 0.02 -6.31 -18.49
C GLU A 34 -0.80 -6.80 -17.30
N PRO A 35 -0.38 -6.53 -16.05
CA PRO A 35 -1.30 -6.69 -14.95
C PRO A 35 -2.47 -5.83 -15.35
N VAL A 36 -3.60 -6.46 -15.72
CA VAL A 36 -4.90 -5.80 -15.68
C VAL A 36 -4.84 -5.14 -14.34
N ALA A 37 -4.73 -3.80 -14.34
CA ALA A 37 -4.70 -3.07 -13.09
C ALA A 37 -5.95 -3.59 -12.41
N GLU A 38 -5.76 -4.46 -11.40
CA GLU A 38 -6.85 -4.92 -10.58
C GLU A 38 -7.38 -3.58 -10.11
N THR A 39 -8.52 -3.20 -10.71
CA THR A 39 -9.25 -2.00 -10.37
C THR A 39 -9.33 -2.11 -8.88
N LYS A 40 -8.51 -1.31 -8.18
CA LYS A 40 -8.39 -1.35 -6.74
C LYS A 40 -9.83 -1.43 -6.26
N PRO A 41 -10.27 -2.48 -5.55
CA PRO A 41 -11.59 -2.44 -4.98
C PRO A 41 -11.59 -1.17 -4.15
N GLU A 42 -12.59 -0.35 -4.44
CA GLU A 42 -12.82 0.97 -3.91
C GLU A 42 -12.71 0.91 -2.37
N PHE A 43 -11.52 1.10 -1.82
CA PHE A 43 -11.39 1.64 -0.49
C PHE A 43 -11.58 3.15 -0.63
N GLU A 44 -12.78 3.54 -1.06
CA GLU A 44 -13.35 4.88 -0.91
C GLU A 44 -13.68 5.18 0.56
N VAL A 45 -13.26 4.31 1.47
CA VAL A 45 -13.27 4.62 2.89
C VAL A 45 -12.01 5.43 3.18
N ASP A 46 -12.15 6.75 3.19
CA ASP A 46 -11.15 7.64 3.76
C ASP A 46 -10.81 7.15 5.18
N PRO A 47 -9.62 6.55 5.40
CA PRO A 47 -9.29 5.91 6.67
C PRO A 47 -9.32 6.91 7.82
N ILE A 48 -9.08 8.20 7.53
CA ILE A 48 -9.16 9.26 8.53
C ILE A 48 -10.62 9.50 8.94
N LYS A 49 -11.58 9.43 8.00
CA LYS A 49 -13.01 9.50 8.33
C LYS A 49 -13.49 8.27 9.08
N ALA A 50 -13.05 7.08 8.68
CA ALA A 50 -13.43 5.84 9.35
C ALA A 50 -12.93 5.77 10.80
N LEU A 51 -11.74 6.30 11.08
CA LEU A 51 -11.16 6.36 12.42
C LEU A 51 -11.69 7.54 13.26
N ARG A 52 -12.33 8.53 12.64
CA ARG A 52 -12.83 9.73 13.33
C ARG A 52 -13.99 9.36 14.24
N GLY A 53 -13.78 9.51 15.56
CA GLY A 53 -14.82 9.24 16.55
C GLY A 53 -14.87 7.78 17.05
N CYS A 54 -13.98 6.89 16.60
CA CYS A 54 -13.87 5.54 17.17
C CYS A 54 -13.56 5.55 18.68
N ALA A 55 -12.92 6.62 19.18
CA ALA A 55 -12.64 6.81 20.60
C ALA A 55 -13.67 7.69 21.33
N LYS A 56 -14.77 8.09 20.67
CA LYS A 56 -15.81 8.95 21.25
C LYS A 56 -16.54 8.16 22.35
N GLY A 57 -16.41 8.60 23.60
CA GLY A 57 -16.93 7.90 24.78
C GLY A 57 -15.89 7.04 25.53
N SER A 58 -14.65 6.94 25.04
CA SER A 58 -13.56 6.28 25.79
C SER A 58 -13.06 7.12 26.99
N ASN A 59 -13.47 8.40 27.06
CA ASN A 59 -13.05 9.43 28.01
C ASN A 59 -11.53 9.41 28.26
N LEU A 60 -10.74 9.14 27.22
CA LEU A 60 -9.29 8.98 27.33
C LEU A 60 -8.63 10.19 27.99
N THR A 61 -9.04 11.40 27.64
CA THR A 61 -8.53 12.64 28.25
C THR A 61 -8.81 12.69 29.76
N GLU A 62 -10.01 12.31 30.19
CA GLU A 62 -10.37 12.28 31.62
C GLU A 62 -9.54 11.24 32.38
N LYS A 63 -9.35 10.05 31.81
CA LYS A 63 -8.51 8.99 32.38
C LYS A 63 -7.03 9.38 32.46
N LEU A 64 -6.53 10.08 31.46
CA LEU A 64 -5.15 10.59 31.46
C LEU A 64 -4.97 11.68 32.52
N LEU A 65 -5.97 12.55 32.70
CA LEU A 65 -5.95 13.57 33.76
C LEU A 65 -6.04 12.95 35.16
N SER A 66 -6.88 11.92 35.36
CA SER A 66 -6.98 11.22 36.65
C SER A 66 -5.68 10.49 36.99
N SER A 67 -5.11 9.73 36.04
CA SER A 67 -3.83 9.05 36.23
C SER A 67 -2.70 10.02 36.58
N ARG A 68 -2.65 11.19 35.92
CA ARG A 68 -1.64 12.21 36.22
C ARG A 68 -1.82 12.82 37.62
N ARG A 69 -3.04 12.91 38.12
CA ARG A 69 -3.33 13.37 39.48
C ARG A 69 -2.88 12.34 40.52
N GLU A 70 -3.16 11.08 40.28
CA GLU A 70 -2.73 9.96 41.13
C GLU A 70 -1.21 9.90 41.26
N ASP A 71 -0.47 10.08 40.15
CA ASP A 71 0.99 10.12 40.17
C ASP A 71 1.53 11.26 41.03
N LEU A 72 0.94 12.45 40.93
CA LEU A 72 1.33 13.60 41.75
C LEU A 72 1.05 13.38 43.24
N GLU A 73 -0.07 12.73 43.57
CA GLU A 73 -0.42 12.38 44.94
C GLU A 73 0.53 11.31 45.52
N LEU A 74 0.89 10.31 44.73
CA LEU A 74 1.87 9.29 45.10
C LEU A 74 3.25 9.91 45.36
N GLU A 75 3.71 10.80 44.49
CA GLU A 75 4.96 11.52 44.70
C GLU A 75 4.88 12.39 45.96
N ALA A 76 3.84 13.21 46.12
CA ALA A 76 3.67 14.04 47.32
C ALA A 76 3.63 13.20 48.62
N ALA A 77 3.04 12.00 48.58
CA ALA A 77 3.01 11.08 49.72
C ALA A 77 4.39 10.45 50.01
N LYS A 78 5.22 10.20 48.99
CA LYS A 78 6.61 9.74 49.18
C LYS A 78 7.44 10.83 49.87
N TRP A 79 7.33 12.08 49.43
CA TRP A 79 8.10 13.20 49.99
C TRP A 79 7.65 13.62 51.39
N LYS A 80 6.42 13.31 51.82
CA LYS A 80 5.93 13.55 53.19
C LYS A 80 6.34 12.46 54.21
N ARG A 81 6.86 11.32 53.74
CA ARG A 81 7.23 10.18 54.58
C ARG A 81 8.73 10.16 54.96
N ILE A 82 9.47 11.15 54.48
CA ILE A 82 10.87 11.48 54.81
C ILE A 82 10.85 12.67 55.77
#